data_AF-A0AAU6D4D1-F1
#
_entry.id   AF-A0AAU6D4D1-F1
#
_cell.length_a   1.000
_cell.length_b   1.000
_cell.length_c   1.000
_cell.angle_alpha   90.00
_cell.angle_beta   90.00
_cell.angle_gamma   90.00
#
_symmetry.space_group_name_H-M   'P 1'
#
loop_
_entity.id
_entity.type
_entity.pdbx_description
1 polymer ?
#
loop_
_entity_poly.entity_id
_entity_poly.type
_entity_poly.pdbx_seq_one_letter_code
_entity_poly.pdbx_strand_id
1 'polypeptide(L)'
;MRNKDAWKSRSTVRNPVAVLTVAAALAAVGLAGAGTAQADPVAPGVSVDIGGSGDGGTFVADTYGTGGIPDTKPDSVASLPNWGPTVAHPIPAAVWNTSRFTESSYSVPGLTPGATYQLRLYFLDWYYQQAGKRVFDVAVDGATVLTDFDITGTAQARGADGQESFGVEEDFPVTVPADGTVTVDFIRGAENQPQVNALVIVPADS
;
A
#
# COMPACT_ATOMS: atom_id res chain seq x y z
N MET A 1 66.51 -64.69 -42.80
CA MET A 1 67.03 -65.10 -41.47
C MET A 1 67.50 -63.85 -40.73
N ARG A 2 66.87 -63.59 -39.57
CA ARG A 2 67.22 -62.72 -38.40
C ARG A 2 68.08 -61.46 -38.55
N ASN A 3 67.49 -60.36 -38.04
CA ASN A 3 68.02 -59.09 -37.52
C ASN A 3 69.42 -59.11 -36.89
N LYS A 4 70.08 -57.93 -36.95
CA LYS A 4 70.52 -57.15 -35.77
C LYS A 4 70.91 -55.70 -36.13
N ASP A 5 69.94 -54.82 -35.99
CA ASP A 5 69.92 -53.61 -35.15
C ASP A 5 71.14 -52.66 -35.14
N ALA A 6 70.91 -51.49 -35.73
CA ALA A 6 71.72 -50.30 -35.65
C ALA A 6 71.51 -49.53 -34.32
N TRP A 7 72.56 -48.78 -33.99
CA TRP A 7 72.86 -48.11 -32.75
C TRP A 7 72.32 -46.66 -32.69
N LYS A 8 71.56 -46.39 -31.60
CA LYS A 8 71.41 -45.16 -30.78
C LYS A 8 71.16 -43.79 -31.44
N SER A 9 70.10 -43.09 -30.98
CA SER A 9 70.23 -41.99 -30.00
C SER A 9 68.90 -41.24 -29.75
N ARG A 10 68.52 -41.17 -28.47
CA ARG A 10 67.89 -40.07 -27.69
C ARG A 10 67.07 -38.99 -28.43
N SER A 11 65.84 -38.77 -27.97
CA SER A 11 65.35 -37.45 -27.51
C SER A 11 63.91 -37.56 -26.99
N THR A 12 63.68 -37.11 -25.76
CA THR A 12 62.37 -37.02 -25.11
C THR A 12 61.57 -35.89 -25.75
N VAL A 13 60.57 -36.19 -26.58
CA VAL A 13 59.64 -35.18 -27.08
C VAL A 13 58.56 -34.93 -26.03
N ARG A 14 58.61 -33.76 -25.40
CA ARG A 14 57.52 -33.20 -24.59
C ARG A 14 56.47 -32.63 -25.55
N ASN A 15 55.26 -33.20 -25.54
CA ASN A 15 54.09 -32.56 -26.14
C ASN A 15 53.45 -31.63 -25.10
N PRO A 16 53.40 -30.30 -25.29
CA PRO A 16 52.60 -29.44 -24.43
C PRO A 16 51.13 -29.52 -24.86
N VAL A 17 50.24 -29.63 -23.88
CA VAL A 17 48.79 -29.45 -24.02
C VAL A 17 48.53 -27.98 -24.30
N ALA A 18 47.94 -27.65 -25.46
CA ALA A 18 47.45 -26.31 -25.76
C ALA A 18 46.12 -26.08 -25.03
N VAL A 19 46.07 -25.07 -24.17
CA VAL A 19 44.85 -24.59 -23.50
C VAL A 19 44.06 -23.76 -24.51
N LEU A 20 42.81 -24.15 -24.78
CA LEU A 20 41.89 -23.45 -25.66
C LEU A 20 41.10 -22.42 -24.83
N THR A 21 41.35 -21.13 -25.04
CA THR A 21 40.44 -20.06 -24.62
C THR A 21 39.54 -19.70 -25.82
N VAL A 22 38.24 -19.97 -25.71
CA VAL A 22 37.25 -19.48 -26.67
C VAL A 22 36.70 -18.16 -26.15
N ALA A 23 37.12 -17.05 -26.75
CA ALA A 23 36.43 -15.78 -26.62
C ALA A 23 35.52 -15.61 -27.86
N ALA A 24 34.21 -15.78 -27.68
CA ALA A 24 33.23 -15.42 -28.69
C ALA A 24 32.80 -13.97 -28.45
N ALA A 25 33.20 -13.07 -29.36
CA ALA A 25 32.64 -11.73 -29.42
C ALA A 25 31.29 -11.79 -30.16
N LEU A 26 30.18 -11.52 -29.46
CA LEU A 26 28.91 -11.21 -30.11
C LEU A 26 28.88 -9.71 -30.42
N ALA A 27 28.90 -9.37 -31.72
CA ALA A 27 28.45 -8.06 -32.18
C ALA A 27 26.93 -8.10 -32.30
N ALA A 28 26.20 -7.41 -31.42
CA ALA A 28 24.77 -7.17 -31.60
C ALA A 28 24.59 -5.90 -32.46
N VAL A 29 24.11 -6.09 -33.69
CA VAL A 29 23.59 -5.02 -34.54
C VAL A 29 22.30 -4.52 -33.92
N GLY A 30 22.21 -3.21 -33.65
CA GLY A 30 21.00 -2.58 -33.14
C GLY A 30 19.87 -2.62 -34.18
N LEU A 31 18.82 -3.38 -33.89
CA LEU A 31 17.49 -3.11 -34.44
C LEU A 31 16.74 -2.28 -33.41
N ALA A 32 16.56 -0.99 -33.69
CA ALA A 32 15.52 -0.20 -33.05
C ALA A 32 14.17 -0.70 -33.57
N GLY A 33 13.65 -1.77 -32.97
CA GLY A 33 12.24 -2.09 -33.06
C GLY A 33 11.50 -1.02 -32.27
N ALA A 34 10.56 -0.33 -32.91
CA ALA A 34 9.53 0.43 -32.19
C ALA A 34 8.64 -0.60 -31.47
N GLY A 35 9.13 -1.12 -30.35
CA GLY A 35 8.29 -1.81 -29.38
C GLY A 35 7.35 -0.75 -28.82
N THR A 36 6.05 -0.97 -28.93
CA THR A 36 5.11 -0.33 -28.01
C THR A 36 5.60 -0.69 -26.62
N ALA A 37 6.15 0.27 -25.88
CA ALA A 37 6.46 0.07 -24.47
C ALA A 37 5.15 -0.33 -23.81
N GLN A 38 4.99 -1.63 -23.52
CA GLN A 38 3.91 -2.07 -22.65
C GLN A 38 4.22 -1.45 -21.31
N ALA A 39 3.35 -0.55 -20.85
CA ALA A 39 3.48 0.02 -19.52
C ALA A 39 3.56 -1.14 -18.51
N ASP A 40 4.49 -1.05 -17.56
CA ASP A 40 4.55 -2.02 -16.48
C ASP A 40 3.18 -2.10 -15.79
N PRO A 41 2.71 -3.29 -15.40
CA PRO A 41 1.42 -3.42 -14.74
C PRO A 41 1.43 -2.59 -13.44
N VAL A 42 0.40 -1.77 -13.26
CA VAL A 42 0.18 -0.99 -12.04
C VAL A 42 -0.03 -1.96 -10.87
N ALA A 43 0.68 -1.77 -9.77
CA ALA A 43 0.56 -2.64 -8.59
C ALA A 43 -0.88 -2.57 -8.02
N PRO A 44 -1.44 -3.68 -7.51
CA PRO A 44 -2.87 -3.78 -7.17
C PRO A 44 -3.34 -2.92 -5.98
N GLY A 45 -2.43 -2.19 -5.32
CA GLY A 45 -2.75 -1.41 -4.12
C GLY A 45 -2.79 -2.26 -2.84
N VAL A 46 -3.37 -1.73 -1.77
CA VAL A 46 -3.45 -2.38 -0.46
C VAL A 46 -4.63 -1.86 0.37
N SER A 47 -5.24 -2.75 1.15
CA SER A 47 -6.30 -2.44 2.11
C SER A 47 -5.84 -2.82 3.51
N VAL A 48 -5.95 -1.91 4.46
CA VAL A 48 -5.41 -2.05 5.82
C VAL A 48 -6.55 -1.95 6.83
N ASP A 49 -6.67 -2.98 7.67
CA ASP A 49 -7.54 -2.98 8.84
C ASP A 49 -6.81 -2.29 10.00
N ILE A 50 -7.12 -1.01 10.23
CA ILE A 50 -6.37 -0.17 11.16
C ILE A 50 -6.74 -0.52 12.60
N GLY A 51 -5.73 -0.84 13.42
CA GLY A 51 -5.90 -1.35 14.78
C GLY A 51 -6.31 -2.83 14.86
N GLY A 52 -6.55 -3.48 13.71
CA GLY A 52 -7.00 -4.87 13.64
C GLY A 52 -5.97 -5.86 13.11
N SER A 53 -6.35 -7.14 13.14
CA SER A 53 -5.52 -8.26 12.69
C SER A 53 -5.70 -8.59 11.21
N GLY A 54 -6.49 -7.81 10.48
CA GLY A 54 -6.95 -8.15 9.13
C GLY A 54 -8.18 -9.05 9.15
N ASP A 55 -8.83 -9.17 7.99
CA ASP A 55 -10.06 -9.93 7.81
C ASP A 55 -9.83 -11.37 7.32
N GLY A 56 -8.57 -11.78 7.14
CA GLY A 56 -8.19 -13.05 6.53
C GLY A 56 -8.46 -13.11 5.01
N GLY A 57 -8.77 -11.96 4.40
CA GLY A 57 -9.11 -11.79 3.00
C GLY A 57 -8.36 -10.59 2.39
N THR A 58 -9.10 -9.53 2.07
CA THR A 58 -8.54 -8.39 1.31
C THR A 58 -7.83 -7.39 2.22
N PHE A 59 -8.26 -7.29 3.49
CA PHE A 59 -7.67 -6.36 4.45
C PHE A 59 -6.52 -7.05 5.18
N VAL A 60 -5.31 -6.52 5.00
CA VAL A 60 -4.15 -6.94 5.79
C VAL A 60 -4.23 -6.35 7.20
N ALA A 61 -3.50 -6.98 8.12
CA ALA A 61 -3.33 -6.46 9.47
C ALA A 61 -2.68 -5.08 9.48
N ASP A 62 -2.87 -4.36 10.58
CA ASP A 62 -2.28 -3.06 10.84
C ASP A 62 -0.74 -3.11 10.88
N THR A 63 -0.11 -2.82 9.74
CA THR A 63 1.33 -3.07 9.51
C THR A 63 2.12 -1.85 9.03
N TYR A 64 1.44 -0.82 8.53
CA TYR A 64 2.08 0.40 7.98
C TYR A 64 1.97 1.62 8.89
N GLY A 65 1.26 1.49 10.01
CA GLY A 65 0.97 2.57 10.94
C GLY A 65 2.06 2.78 12.00
N THR A 66 2.29 4.05 12.34
CA THR A 66 3.05 4.48 13.52
C THR A 66 2.26 5.51 14.33
N GLY A 67 2.56 5.64 15.62
CA GLY A 67 1.73 6.43 16.53
C GLY A 67 0.34 5.83 16.71
N GLY A 68 -0.59 6.59 17.28
CA GLY A 68 -1.94 6.11 17.57
C GLY A 68 -1.99 5.06 18.69
N ILE A 69 -3.18 4.87 19.23
CA ILE A 69 -3.52 3.78 20.15
C ILE A 69 -4.59 2.93 19.46
N PRO A 70 -4.39 1.60 19.30
CA PRO A 70 -5.42 0.73 18.74
C PRO A 70 -6.61 0.64 19.70
N ASP A 71 -7.81 0.61 19.15
CA ASP A 71 -9.06 0.52 19.88
C ASP A 71 -10.06 -0.41 19.18
N THR A 72 -10.92 -1.02 19.98
CA THR A 72 -11.99 -1.90 19.50
C THR A 72 -13.32 -1.38 19.99
N LYS A 73 -14.19 -1.02 19.04
CA LYS A 73 -15.57 -0.67 19.29
C LYS A 73 -16.28 -1.85 20.00
N PRO A 74 -17.01 -1.62 21.10
CA PRO A 74 -17.84 -2.65 21.72
C PRO A 74 -19.01 -3.08 20.81
N ASP A 75 -19.33 -4.37 20.82
CA ASP A 75 -20.48 -4.93 20.08
C ASP A 75 -21.83 -4.34 20.53
N SER A 76 -21.90 -3.83 21.76
CA SER A 76 -23.10 -3.20 22.32
C SER A 76 -23.45 -1.84 21.72
N VAL A 77 -22.51 -1.19 21.03
CA VAL A 77 -22.74 0.10 20.38
C VAL A 77 -23.40 -0.13 19.03
N ALA A 78 -24.59 0.43 18.82
CA ALA A 78 -25.28 0.37 17.53
C ALA A 78 -24.52 1.18 16.47
N SER A 79 -24.33 0.59 15.29
CA SER A 79 -23.68 1.24 14.17
C SER A 79 -24.28 0.86 12.82
N LEU A 80 -24.19 1.78 11.88
CA LEU A 80 -24.53 1.60 10.46
C LEU A 80 -23.28 1.87 9.61
N PRO A 81 -22.31 0.93 9.61
CA PRO A 81 -20.99 1.17 9.03
C PRO A 81 -20.99 1.32 7.50
N ASN A 82 -21.88 0.63 6.78
CA ASN A 82 -21.97 0.71 5.31
C ASN A 82 -23.22 1.50 4.87
N TRP A 83 -23.50 2.61 5.53
CA TRP A 83 -24.68 3.42 5.22
C TRP A 83 -24.46 4.16 3.89
N GLY A 84 -25.27 3.82 2.87
CA GLY A 84 -25.03 4.23 1.48
C GLY A 84 -24.87 5.74 1.20
N PRO A 85 -25.48 6.66 1.96
CA PRO A 85 -25.23 8.09 1.81
C PRO A 85 -23.85 8.56 2.29
N THR A 86 -23.16 7.80 3.14
CA THR A 86 -21.85 8.17 3.70
C THR A 86 -20.70 7.27 3.24
N VAL A 87 -21.02 6.07 2.73
CA VAL A 87 -20.06 5.07 2.26
C VAL A 87 -20.48 4.59 0.88
N ALA A 88 -19.66 4.90 -0.12
CA ALA A 88 -19.88 4.51 -1.51
C ALA A 88 -19.30 3.12 -1.82
N HIS A 89 -18.24 2.73 -1.11
CA HIS A 89 -17.53 1.47 -1.27
C HIS A 89 -17.56 0.66 0.03
N PRO A 90 -18.59 -0.18 0.24
CA PRO A 90 -18.72 -0.96 1.46
C PRO A 90 -17.52 -1.88 1.71
N ILE A 91 -17.04 -1.91 2.96
CA ILE A 91 -15.98 -2.81 3.43
C ILE A 91 -16.57 -3.85 4.41
N PRO A 92 -15.85 -4.97 4.71
CA PRO A 92 -16.33 -5.96 5.65
C PRO A 92 -16.66 -5.36 7.02
N ALA A 93 -17.78 -5.76 7.62
CA ALA A 93 -18.27 -5.18 8.88
C ALA A 93 -17.25 -5.28 10.03
N ALA A 94 -16.43 -6.34 10.06
CA ALA A 94 -15.43 -6.54 11.10
C ALA A 94 -14.32 -5.45 11.09
N VAL A 95 -13.98 -4.91 9.91
CA VAL A 95 -12.95 -3.86 9.76
C VAL A 95 -13.40 -2.54 10.38
N TRP A 96 -14.71 -2.30 10.48
CA TRP A 96 -15.25 -1.12 11.15
C TRP A 96 -15.16 -1.17 12.69
N ASN A 97 -14.90 -2.35 13.27
CA ASN A 97 -14.87 -2.50 14.72
C ASN A 97 -13.51 -2.13 15.32
N THR A 98 -12.48 -2.04 14.50
CA THR A 98 -11.11 -1.71 14.87
C THR A 98 -10.77 -0.31 14.39
N SER A 99 -9.93 0.38 15.15
CA SER A 99 -9.42 1.70 14.79
C SER A 99 -8.09 1.98 15.45
N ARG A 100 -7.44 3.05 15.02
CA ARG A 100 -6.50 3.80 15.87
C ARG A 100 -7.09 5.16 16.18
N PHE A 101 -6.90 5.61 17.41
CA PHE A 101 -7.17 6.98 17.83
C PHE A 101 -5.88 7.65 18.32
N THR A 102 -5.86 8.98 18.40
CA THR A 102 -4.65 9.81 18.55
C THR A 102 -3.83 9.93 17.27
N GLU A 103 -2.92 10.90 17.28
CA GLU A 103 -2.03 11.24 16.18
C GLU A 103 -1.30 9.98 15.68
N SER A 104 -1.43 9.70 14.39
CA SER A 104 -0.87 8.52 13.74
C SER A 104 -0.50 8.83 12.29
N SER A 105 0.39 8.02 11.73
CA SER A 105 0.86 8.14 10.36
C SER A 105 0.96 6.76 9.72
N TYR A 106 0.52 6.63 8.47
CA TYR A 106 0.57 5.41 7.68
C TYR A 106 1.46 5.62 6.46
N SER A 107 2.57 4.89 6.37
CA SER A 107 3.47 4.92 5.21
C SER A 107 3.35 3.63 4.42
N VAL A 108 2.63 3.69 3.30
CA VAL A 108 2.19 2.55 2.52
C VAL A 108 3.09 2.36 1.29
N PRO A 109 3.99 1.36 1.28
CA PRO A 109 4.97 1.16 0.22
C PRO A 109 4.46 0.22 -0.88
N GLY A 110 5.26 0.06 -1.94
CA GLY A 110 5.05 -0.97 -2.97
C GLY A 110 4.02 -0.57 -4.04
N LEU A 111 3.71 0.72 -4.13
CA LEU A 111 2.86 1.29 -5.16
C LEU A 111 3.71 1.67 -6.39
N THR A 112 3.11 1.70 -7.58
CA THR A 112 3.83 2.06 -8.81
C THR A 112 4.11 3.56 -8.85
N PRO A 113 5.38 4.02 -8.80
CA PRO A 113 5.71 5.45 -8.81
C PRO A 113 5.14 6.18 -10.03
N GLY A 114 4.58 7.37 -9.80
CA GLY A 114 3.98 8.21 -10.85
C GLY A 114 2.62 7.75 -11.37
N ALA A 115 2.12 6.57 -10.96
CA ALA A 115 0.76 6.15 -11.27
C ALA A 115 -0.26 6.81 -10.34
N THR A 116 -1.52 6.91 -10.78
CA THR A 116 -2.63 7.44 -9.99
C THR A 116 -3.42 6.30 -9.33
N TYR A 117 -3.69 6.47 -8.04
CA TYR A 117 -4.51 5.57 -7.23
C TYR A 117 -5.65 6.37 -6.58
N GLN A 118 -6.66 5.65 -6.10
CA GLN A 118 -7.67 6.17 -5.19
C GLN A 118 -7.30 5.76 -3.76
N LEU A 119 -7.15 6.75 -2.89
CA LEU A 119 -7.03 6.58 -1.45
C LEU A 119 -8.42 6.76 -0.83
N ARG A 120 -8.94 5.70 -0.23
CA ARG A 120 -10.18 5.72 0.56
C ARG A 120 -9.85 5.56 2.04
N LEU A 121 -10.35 6.49 2.83
CA LEU A 121 -10.24 6.50 4.28
C LEU A 121 -11.61 6.24 4.88
N TYR A 122 -11.67 5.32 5.84
CA TYR A 122 -12.92 4.91 6.48
C TYR A 122 -12.90 5.28 7.95
N PHE A 123 -13.96 5.96 8.39
CA PHE A 123 -14.08 6.57 9.70
C PHE A 123 -15.42 6.23 10.33
N LEU A 124 -15.42 5.82 11.59
CA LEU A 124 -16.63 5.60 12.36
C LEU A 124 -16.33 5.99 13.80
N ASP A 125 -16.98 7.05 14.27
CA ASP A 125 -16.90 7.47 15.65
C ASP A 125 -17.95 6.75 16.49
N TRP A 126 -17.53 5.73 17.24
CA TRP A 126 -18.42 4.99 18.11
C TRP A 126 -18.64 5.67 19.46
N TYR A 127 -17.78 6.61 19.83
CA TYR A 127 -17.78 7.25 21.14
C TYR A 127 -18.57 8.56 21.14
N TYR A 128 -18.40 9.41 20.12
CA TYR A 128 -19.11 10.67 19.98
C TYR A 128 -20.15 10.63 18.86
N GLN A 129 -21.43 10.75 19.25
CA GLN A 129 -22.56 10.82 18.33
C GLN A 129 -23.03 12.25 18.04
N GLN A 130 -22.35 13.25 18.61
CA GLN A 130 -22.64 14.67 18.38
C GLN A 130 -21.57 15.28 17.48
N ALA A 131 -22.00 16.02 16.45
CA ALA A 131 -21.10 16.82 15.63
C ALA A 131 -20.28 17.79 16.48
N GLY A 132 -19.05 18.06 16.05
CA GLY A 132 -18.09 18.97 16.65
C GLY A 132 -17.40 18.41 17.89
N LYS A 133 -17.53 17.11 18.19
CA LYS A 133 -16.85 16.47 19.33
C LYS A 133 -15.55 15.80 18.98
N ARG A 134 -15.28 15.57 17.70
CA ARG A 134 -13.97 15.14 17.21
C ARG A 134 -13.72 15.83 15.89
N VAL A 135 -12.73 16.70 15.85
CA VAL A 135 -12.43 17.58 14.72
C VAL A 135 -10.91 17.58 14.52
N PHE A 136 -10.46 17.05 13.39
CA PHE A 136 -9.05 16.80 13.13
C PHE A 136 -8.68 16.97 11.65
N ASP A 137 -7.40 17.03 11.35
CA ASP A 137 -6.93 17.18 9.97
C ASP A 137 -6.38 15.86 9.44
N VAL A 138 -6.44 15.69 8.12
CA VAL A 138 -5.76 14.59 7.41
C VAL A 138 -4.89 15.17 6.32
N ALA A 139 -3.64 14.72 6.25
CA ALA A 139 -2.71 15.05 5.18
C ALA A 139 -2.27 13.81 4.42
N VAL A 140 -2.02 13.97 3.13
CA VAL A 140 -1.46 12.95 2.24
C VAL A 140 -0.21 13.52 1.62
N ASP A 141 0.92 12.82 1.75
CA ASP A 141 2.24 13.24 1.28
C ASP A 141 2.60 14.68 1.71
N GLY A 142 2.22 15.04 2.94
CA GLY A 142 2.44 16.35 3.54
C GLY A 142 1.46 17.46 3.11
N ALA A 143 0.51 17.17 2.20
CA ALA A 143 -0.54 18.10 1.81
C ALA A 143 -1.86 17.78 2.53
N THR A 144 -2.44 18.75 3.24
CA THR A 144 -3.74 18.59 3.91
C THR A 144 -4.86 18.36 2.88
N VAL A 145 -5.56 17.23 3.00
CA VAL A 145 -6.69 16.84 2.14
C VAL A 145 -8.04 16.98 2.85
N LEU A 146 -8.04 16.90 4.18
CA LEU A 146 -9.19 17.21 5.03
C LEU A 146 -8.75 18.20 6.11
N THR A 147 -9.50 19.28 6.23
CA THR A 147 -9.30 20.31 7.26
C THR A 147 -10.51 20.36 8.17
N ASP A 148 -10.29 20.40 9.48
CA ASP A 148 -11.33 20.41 10.52
C ASP A 148 -12.39 19.31 10.27
N PHE A 149 -11.93 18.11 9.94
CA PHE A 149 -12.80 16.98 9.63
C PHE A 149 -13.50 16.46 10.87
N ASP A 150 -14.82 16.47 10.80
CA ASP A 150 -15.74 15.94 11.80
C ASP A 150 -16.45 14.71 11.23
N ILE A 151 -16.13 13.53 11.75
CA ILE A 151 -16.71 12.25 11.30
C ILE A 151 -18.24 12.30 11.45
N THR A 152 -18.71 12.68 12.63
CA THR A 152 -20.13 12.66 12.97
C THR A 152 -20.89 13.78 12.27
N GLY A 153 -20.31 14.97 12.21
CA GLY A 153 -20.85 16.09 11.44
C GLY A 153 -20.97 15.76 9.95
N THR A 154 -19.97 15.09 9.37
CA THR A 154 -19.99 14.64 7.97
C THR A 154 -21.10 13.61 7.75
N ALA A 155 -21.24 12.63 8.65
CA ALA A 155 -22.33 11.65 8.58
C ALA A 155 -23.71 12.33 8.61
N GLN A 156 -23.92 13.26 9.54
CA GLN A 156 -25.19 14.00 9.69
C GLN A 156 -25.47 14.89 8.47
N ALA A 157 -24.46 15.56 7.93
CA ALA A 157 -24.59 16.37 6.71
C ALA A 157 -25.00 15.51 5.50
N ARG A 158 -24.63 14.23 5.48
CA ARG A 158 -25.03 13.24 4.47
C ARG A 158 -26.34 12.51 4.81
N GLY A 159 -27.00 12.90 5.92
CA GLY A 159 -28.37 12.52 6.28
C GLY A 159 -28.51 11.54 7.45
N ALA A 160 -27.42 11.24 8.18
CA ALA A 160 -27.48 10.39 9.36
C ALA A 160 -28.31 11.08 10.44
N ASP A 161 -29.11 10.32 11.19
CA ASP A 161 -30.01 10.85 12.22
C ASP A 161 -29.32 11.10 13.57
N GLY A 162 -28.03 10.75 13.67
CA GLY A 162 -27.21 10.91 14.88
C GLY A 162 -27.59 9.95 16.02
N GLN A 163 -28.36 8.90 15.77
CA GLN A 163 -28.73 7.91 16.80
C GLN A 163 -27.77 6.71 16.83
N GLU A 164 -27.25 6.29 15.67
CA GLU A 164 -26.21 5.29 15.54
C GLU A 164 -24.83 5.91 15.27
N SER A 165 -23.80 5.07 15.36
CA SER A 165 -22.48 5.41 14.81
C SER A 165 -22.47 5.08 13.31
N PHE A 166 -22.25 6.08 12.46
CA PHE A 166 -22.27 5.91 11.01
C PHE A 166 -20.85 5.84 10.47
N GLY A 167 -20.62 4.90 9.55
CA GLY A 167 -19.38 4.89 8.79
C GLY A 167 -19.35 6.05 7.81
N VAL A 168 -18.19 6.66 7.61
CA VAL A 168 -17.93 7.74 6.67
C VAL A 168 -16.72 7.33 5.83
N GLU A 169 -16.88 7.47 4.53
CA GLU A 169 -15.80 7.31 3.56
C GLU A 169 -15.40 8.68 2.99
N GLU A 170 -14.09 8.89 2.88
CA GLU A 170 -13.49 9.98 2.11
C GLU A 170 -12.53 9.40 1.06
N ASP A 171 -12.68 9.81 -0.20
CA ASP A 171 -11.97 9.26 -1.35
C ASP A 171 -11.17 10.37 -2.07
N PHE A 172 -9.87 10.14 -2.27
CA PHE A 172 -8.95 11.11 -2.86
C PHE A 172 -8.11 10.46 -3.98
N PRO A 173 -7.95 11.13 -5.13
CA PRO A 173 -6.93 10.74 -6.08
C PRO A 173 -5.54 11.07 -5.53
N VAL A 174 -4.63 10.10 -5.58
CA VAL A 174 -3.23 10.26 -5.16
C VAL A 174 -2.30 9.89 -6.30
N THR A 175 -1.30 10.74 -6.57
CA THR A 175 -0.21 10.40 -7.49
C THR A 175 0.94 9.87 -6.67
N VAL A 176 1.34 8.62 -6.91
CA VAL A 176 2.34 7.93 -6.09
C VAL A 176 3.69 8.63 -6.22
N PRO A 177 4.35 9.00 -5.10
CA PRO A 177 5.69 9.56 -5.10
C PRO A 177 6.76 8.66 -5.74
N ALA A 178 7.92 9.24 -6.02
CA ALA A 178 9.01 8.56 -6.74
C ALA A 178 9.57 7.33 -6.00
N ASP A 179 9.40 7.26 -4.68
CA ASP A 179 9.83 6.14 -3.84
C ASP A 179 8.77 5.02 -3.74
N GLY A 180 7.62 5.16 -4.40
CA GLY A 180 6.55 4.17 -4.40
C GLY A 180 5.79 4.08 -3.07
N THR A 181 5.90 5.10 -2.22
CA THR A 181 5.27 5.14 -0.89
C THR A 181 4.32 6.33 -0.80
N VAL A 182 3.08 6.08 -0.38
CA VAL A 182 2.12 7.14 -0.02
C VAL A 182 2.06 7.23 1.51
N THR A 183 2.21 8.43 2.05
CA THR A 183 2.08 8.70 3.49
C THR A 183 0.76 9.40 3.78
N VAL A 184 0.04 8.91 4.79
CA VAL A 184 -1.20 9.52 5.29
C VAL A 184 -1.03 9.86 6.77
N ASP A 185 -1.14 11.13 7.11
CA ASP A 185 -1.00 11.64 8.47
C ASP A 185 -2.37 12.04 9.04
N PHE A 186 -2.69 11.49 10.22
CA PHE A 186 -3.85 11.86 11.01
C PHE A 186 -3.41 12.81 12.11
N ILE A 187 -3.77 14.09 11.95
CA ILE A 187 -3.18 15.19 12.70
C ILE A 187 -4.23 15.73 13.66
N ARG A 188 -3.84 15.95 14.91
CA ARG A 188 -4.74 16.56 15.91
C ARG A 188 -5.15 17.96 15.48
N GLY A 189 -6.46 18.17 15.36
CA GLY A 189 -7.04 19.46 15.04
C GLY A 189 -7.68 20.13 16.25
N ALA A 190 -8.79 20.82 16.00
CA ALA A 190 -9.42 21.74 16.95
C ALA A 190 -10.08 21.06 18.17
N GLU A 191 -10.55 19.81 18.05
CA GLU A 191 -11.28 19.14 19.13
C GLU A 191 -11.00 17.64 19.21
N ASN A 192 -10.64 17.17 20.41
CA ASN A 192 -10.24 15.78 20.68
C ASN A 192 -9.18 15.27 19.67
N GLN A 193 -8.98 13.96 19.65
CA GLN A 193 -7.93 13.30 18.90
C GLN A 193 -8.47 12.63 17.63
N PRO A 194 -7.66 12.50 16.55
CA PRO A 194 -8.10 11.85 15.32
C PRO A 194 -8.41 10.37 15.57
N GLN A 195 -9.23 9.79 14.69
CA GLN A 195 -9.56 8.37 14.69
C GLN A 195 -9.71 7.89 13.25
N VAL A 196 -9.31 6.67 12.94
CA VAL A 196 -9.48 6.03 11.62
C VAL A 196 -9.64 4.52 11.77
N ASN A 197 -10.50 3.91 10.96
CA ASN A 197 -10.83 2.48 10.99
C ASN A 197 -10.14 1.70 9.87
N ALA A 198 -10.03 2.28 8.68
CA ALA A 198 -9.42 1.60 7.56
C ALA A 198 -8.82 2.57 6.53
N LEU A 199 -7.85 2.06 5.79
CA LEU A 199 -7.23 2.73 4.65
C LEU A 199 -7.19 1.76 3.48
N VAL A 200 -7.63 2.22 2.31
CA VAL A 200 -7.59 1.44 1.07
C VAL A 200 -6.95 2.29 -0.01
N ILE A 201 -5.90 1.78 -0.64
CA ILE A 201 -5.29 2.36 -1.84
C ILE A 201 -5.52 1.38 -2.97
N VAL A 202 -6.17 1.79 -4.05
CA VAL A 202 -6.46 0.94 -5.22
C VAL A 202 -6.18 1.70 -6.52
N PRO A 203 -5.79 1.03 -7.62
CA PRO A 203 -5.58 1.69 -8.91
C PRO A 203 -6.81 2.50 -9.33
N ALA A 204 -6.63 3.71 -9.87
CA ALA A 204 -7.76 4.58 -10.20
C ALA A 204 -8.65 4.07 -11.34
N ASP A 205 -8.13 3.17 -12.20
CA ASP A 205 -8.83 2.59 -13.34
C ASP A 205 -9.43 1.19 -13.05
N SER A 206 -9.62 0.83 -11.77
CA SER A 206 -10.08 -0.52 -11.36
C SER A 206 -11.59 -0.63 -11.09
#